data_AF-A0A251PPZ6-F1
#
_entry.id   AF-A0A251PPZ6-F1
#
_cell.length_a   1.000
_cell.length_b   1.000
_cell.length_c   1.000
_cell.angle_alpha   90.00
_cell.angle_beta   90.00
_cell.angle_gamma   90.00
#
_symmetry.space_group_name_H-M   'P 1'
#
loop_
_entity.id
_entity.type
_entity.pdbx_description
1 polymer ?
#
loop_
_entity_poly.entity_id
_entity_poly.type
_entity_poly.pdbx_seq_one_letter_code
_entity_poly.pdbx_strand_id
1 'polypeptide(L)'
;NKKTTLPPGPRGFPIFGSLHLLAEFPNKDIHRLAQKYGDIMYMRLGLIPTIVISSPKGAELFLKTHDLAFASSPPHEGAKHISFGQRNLSFAEYGPYWRDIRKMCTLEWLSNHKNNSFKSMRREEVAVCVEAIRAAANSGSIAVDLSDNASSLSVYMSCRMVFGKKYMDVEFDGRGFMSVRMKSVNKAFDTFFEKVIEQHLQYNDGERTKNFVDVMMGFMGSEKSKYRIKRPHIKAIILDMLAASIDPSSTAVEWAFSELMRHPKAMKKVQKELENVVGLDRMVEESDLLHCQWHHIPKKSHVIINAWAIGRDPSAWTDAEEFIPERFEGSNIDTLPWMHLGLTVVQIVLAQLVHCFDWELPDSMLPEEDMTEVFGLTISRAKHLLAIPFYRLHK
;
A
#
# COMPACT_ATOMS: atom_id res chain seq x y z
N ASN A 1 -7.61 6.92 44.88
CA ASN A 1 -6.63 6.30 43.95
C ASN A 1 -7.16 4.98 43.41
N LYS A 2 -7.77 4.96 42.21
CA LYS A 2 -7.89 3.70 41.45
C LYS A 2 -6.48 3.33 40.95
N LYS A 3 -6.05 2.07 41.10
CA LYS A 3 -4.82 1.60 40.45
C LYS A 3 -5.07 1.57 38.94
N THR A 4 -4.46 2.48 38.19
CA THR A 4 -4.45 2.45 36.72
C THR A 4 -3.52 1.33 36.26
N THR A 5 -4.05 0.13 36.15
CA THR A 5 -3.35 -1.00 35.54
C THR A 5 -3.14 -0.71 34.06
N LEU A 6 -1.88 -0.77 33.62
CA LEU A 6 -1.56 -0.90 32.19
C LEU A 6 -2.18 -2.21 31.65
N PRO A 7 -2.37 -2.33 30.34
CA PRO A 7 -2.66 -3.61 29.72
C PRO A 7 -1.60 -4.68 30.10
N PRO A 8 -1.98 -5.97 30.13
CA PRO A 8 -1.06 -7.09 30.37
C PRO A 8 0.08 -7.13 29.34
N GLY A 9 1.18 -7.85 29.62
CA GLY A 9 2.27 -7.97 28.65
C GLY A 9 3.59 -8.52 29.18
N PRO A 10 4.61 -8.69 28.30
CA PRO A 10 5.89 -9.29 28.64
C PRO A 10 6.77 -8.40 29.53
N ARG A 11 7.47 -9.03 30.48
CA ARG A 11 8.51 -8.37 31.30
C ARG A 11 9.80 -8.20 30.49
N GLY A 12 9.96 -7.05 29.85
CA GLY A 12 11.20 -6.69 29.14
C GLY A 12 12.37 -6.35 30.06
N PHE A 13 13.61 -6.46 29.54
CA PHE A 13 14.84 -6.05 30.21
C PHE A 13 14.87 -4.54 30.54
N PRO A 14 15.73 -4.08 31.48
CA PRO A 14 15.73 -2.69 31.94
C PRO A 14 15.89 -1.63 30.84
N ILE A 15 16.82 -1.85 29.90
CA ILE A 15 17.15 -0.91 28.80
C ILE A 15 16.52 -1.34 27.47
N PHE A 16 16.73 -2.60 27.06
CA PHE A 16 16.26 -3.12 25.76
C PHE A 16 14.76 -3.43 25.72
N GLY A 17 14.09 -3.46 26.88
CA GLY A 17 12.70 -3.87 26.96
C GLY A 17 12.50 -5.28 26.38
N SER A 18 11.51 -5.42 25.52
CA SER A 18 11.09 -6.66 24.86
C SER A 18 11.66 -6.82 23.45
N LEU A 19 12.64 -6.00 23.04
CA LEU A 19 13.27 -6.13 21.70
C LEU A 19 13.85 -7.54 21.46
N HIS A 20 14.36 -8.18 22.52
CA HIS A 20 14.88 -9.55 22.49
C HIS A 20 13.82 -10.64 22.26
N LEU A 21 12.53 -10.28 22.19
CA LEU A 21 11.40 -11.17 21.85
C LEU A 21 10.95 -11.01 20.40
N LEU A 22 11.61 -10.17 19.61
CA LEU A 22 11.35 -9.92 18.20
C LEU A 22 12.54 -10.44 17.38
N ALA A 23 12.28 -11.36 16.46
CA ALA A 23 13.26 -11.91 15.53
C ALA A 23 13.00 -11.36 14.12
N GLU A 24 13.12 -12.21 13.11
CA GLU A 24 13.01 -11.88 11.68
C GLU A 24 11.60 -11.44 11.25
N PHE A 25 10.55 -11.91 11.94
CA PHE A 25 9.15 -11.59 11.65
C PHE A 25 8.43 -10.97 12.86
N PRO A 26 8.69 -9.69 13.18
CA PRO A 26 8.08 -9.02 14.34
C PRO A 26 6.56 -9.09 14.39
N ASN A 27 5.86 -9.07 13.24
CA ASN A 27 4.40 -9.26 13.16
C ASN A 27 3.94 -10.60 13.76
N LYS A 28 4.66 -11.69 13.45
CA LYS A 28 4.37 -13.05 13.90
C LYS A 28 4.77 -13.26 15.37
N ASP A 29 5.91 -12.71 15.78
CA ASP A 29 6.34 -12.75 17.18
C ASP A 29 5.41 -11.93 18.10
N ILE A 30 4.97 -10.75 17.64
CA ILE A 30 3.98 -9.91 18.33
C ILE A 30 2.62 -10.62 18.41
N HIS A 31 2.19 -11.36 17.36
CA HIS A 31 0.99 -12.20 17.43
C HIS A 31 1.15 -13.30 18.50
N ARG A 32 2.27 -14.03 18.51
CA ARG A 32 2.55 -15.10 19.50
C ARG A 32 2.57 -14.58 20.94
N LEU A 33 2.97 -13.32 21.14
CA LEU A 33 2.88 -12.62 22.42
C LEU A 33 1.43 -12.20 22.75
N ALA A 34 0.66 -11.69 21.78
CA ALA A 34 -0.74 -11.34 21.97
C ALA A 34 -1.59 -12.56 22.38
N GLN A 35 -1.37 -13.74 21.78
CA GLN A 35 -2.03 -15.00 22.21
C GLN A 35 -1.75 -15.39 23.68
N LYS A 36 -0.69 -14.85 24.30
CA LYS A 36 -0.33 -15.11 25.70
C LYS A 36 -0.79 -14.02 26.67
N TYR A 37 -0.91 -12.78 26.21
CA TYR A 37 -1.21 -11.63 27.07
C TYR A 37 -2.58 -10.98 26.81
N GLY A 38 -3.22 -11.27 25.67
CA GLY A 38 -4.51 -10.70 25.25
C GLY A 38 -4.36 -9.65 24.14
N ASP A 39 -5.47 -9.39 23.45
CA ASP A 39 -5.58 -8.59 22.22
C ASP A 39 -4.98 -7.18 22.33
N ILE A 40 -5.06 -6.58 23.51
CA ILE A 40 -4.48 -5.28 23.85
C ILE A 40 -3.42 -5.54 24.91
N MET A 41 -2.15 -5.47 24.51
CA MET A 41 -1.02 -5.72 25.42
C MET A 41 -0.03 -4.55 25.46
N TYR A 42 0.66 -4.39 26.59
CA TYR A 42 1.71 -3.40 26.80
C TYR A 42 3.09 -4.06 26.75
N MET A 43 3.99 -3.49 25.96
CA MET A 43 5.41 -3.85 25.96
C MET A 43 6.29 -2.60 25.94
N ARG A 44 7.60 -2.80 26.07
CA ARG A 44 8.59 -1.73 25.85
C ARG A 44 9.51 -2.10 24.70
N LEU A 45 9.67 -1.23 23.72
CA LEU A 45 10.65 -1.38 22.63
C LEU A 45 11.83 -0.47 22.95
N GLY A 46 12.89 -1.06 23.52
CA GLY A 46 13.91 -0.29 24.22
C GLY A 46 13.29 0.45 25.42
N LEU A 47 13.47 1.77 25.45
CA LEU A 47 12.89 2.66 26.45
C LEU A 47 11.45 3.14 26.09
N ILE A 48 10.97 2.85 24.89
CA ILE A 48 9.68 3.38 24.38
C ILE A 48 8.52 2.52 24.91
N PRO A 49 7.50 3.10 25.58
CA PRO A 49 6.26 2.40 25.91
C PRO A 49 5.43 2.15 24.64
N THR A 50 4.99 0.90 24.45
CA THR A 50 4.27 0.47 23.25
C THR A 50 3.01 -0.31 23.63
N ILE A 51 1.87 0.07 23.06
CA ILE A 51 0.65 -0.73 23.06
C ILE A 51 0.58 -1.48 21.74
N VAL A 52 0.33 -2.79 21.81
CA VAL A 52 -0.02 -3.62 20.67
C VAL A 52 -1.51 -3.91 20.73
N ILE A 53 -2.15 -3.88 19.56
CA ILE A 53 -3.52 -4.30 19.31
C ILE A 53 -3.51 -5.41 18.26
N SER A 54 -4.22 -6.50 18.51
CA SER A 54 -4.23 -7.70 17.64
C SER A 54 -5.60 -8.30 17.34
N SER A 55 -6.72 -7.67 17.74
CA SER A 55 -8.09 -8.07 17.34
C SER A 55 -8.86 -6.91 16.66
N PRO A 56 -9.87 -7.19 15.79
CA PRO A 56 -10.58 -6.15 15.04
C PRO A 56 -11.26 -5.13 15.96
N LYS A 57 -11.88 -5.63 17.03
CA LYS A 57 -12.50 -4.84 18.09
C LYS A 57 -11.49 -3.91 18.75
N GLY A 58 -10.26 -4.37 19.00
CA GLY A 58 -9.19 -3.52 19.53
C GLY A 58 -8.71 -2.46 18.54
N ALA A 59 -8.81 -2.70 17.22
CA ALA A 59 -8.31 -1.77 16.20
C ALA A 59 -9.29 -0.64 15.88
N GLU A 60 -10.56 -0.97 15.59
CA GLU A 60 -11.61 0.03 15.36
C GLU A 60 -11.70 1.03 16.52
N LEU A 61 -11.62 0.49 17.72
CA LEU A 61 -11.61 1.20 18.98
C LEU A 61 -10.58 2.35 19.07
N PHE A 62 -9.40 2.19 18.48
CA PHE A 62 -8.35 3.22 18.47
C PHE A 62 -8.41 4.08 17.21
N LEU A 63 -8.79 3.50 16.08
CA LEU A 63 -8.76 4.13 14.75
C LEU A 63 -10.04 4.88 14.38
N LYS A 64 -11.14 4.63 15.11
CA LYS A 64 -12.48 5.20 14.86
C LYS A 64 -13.11 5.76 16.14
N THR A 65 -13.10 5.01 17.25
CA THR A 65 -13.76 5.47 18.49
C THR A 65 -12.95 6.53 19.24
N HIS A 66 -11.62 6.44 19.24
CA HIS A 66 -10.69 7.37 19.90
C HIS A 66 -9.61 7.92 18.94
N ASP A 67 -9.93 8.03 17.66
CA ASP A 67 -9.02 8.40 16.55
C ASP A 67 -8.15 9.62 16.87
N LEU A 68 -8.76 10.70 17.36
CA LEU A 68 -8.11 11.98 17.65
C LEU A 68 -7.04 11.89 18.76
N ALA A 69 -7.12 10.89 19.64
CA ALA A 69 -6.11 10.64 20.68
C ALA A 69 -4.86 9.91 20.12
N PHE A 70 -4.98 9.28 18.95
CA PHE A 70 -3.95 8.44 18.33
C PHE A 70 -3.54 8.91 16.91
N ALA A 71 -4.09 10.02 16.43
CA ALA A 71 -3.89 10.51 15.06
C ALA A 71 -2.48 11.04 14.73
N SER A 72 -1.57 11.18 15.70
CA SER A 72 -0.17 11.59 15.47
C SER A 72 0.74 10.38 15.29
N SER A 73 1.39 10.28 14.13
CA SER A 73 2.55 9.39 13.93
C SER A 73 3.67 9.69 14.94
N PRO A 74 4.34 8.68 15.53
CA PRO A 74 5.46 8.92 16.42
C PRO A 74 6.64 9.64 15.74
N PRO A 75 7.37 10.52 16.45
CA PRO A 75 8.51 11.22 15.87
C PRO A 75 9.66 10.26 15.55
N HIS A 76 10.09 10.25 14.29
CA HIS A 76 11.11 9.33 13.78
C HIS A 76 12.24 10.11 13.08
N GLU A 77 13.46 10.03 13.60
CA GLU A 77 14.62 10.78 13.03
C GLU A 77 14.90 10.41 11.57
N GLY A 78 14.70 9.15 11.18
CA GLY A 78 14.79 8.73 9.78
C GLY A 78 13.78 9.43 8.87
N ALA A 79 12.56 9.70 9.37
CA ALA A 79 11.53 10.41 8.62
C ALA A 79 11.83 11.92 8.47
N LYS A 80 12.60 12.53 9.38
CA LYS A 80 13.11 13.90 9.18
C LYS A 80 14.08 13.96 8.01
N HIS A 81 14.95 12.96 7.88
CA HIS A 81 15.94 12.90 6.80
C HIS A 81 15.33 12.51 5.45
N ILE A 82 14.34 11.62 5.42
CA ILE A 82 13.69 11.18 4.17
C ILE A 82 12.64 12.22 3.71
N SER A 83 11.64 12.51 4.54
CA SER A 83 10.45 13.30 4.18
C SER A 83 10.65 14.81 4.34
N PHE A 84 11.84 15.29 3.96
CA PHE A 84 12.26 16.70 3.92
C PHE A 84 11.88 17.48 5.20
N GLY A 85 12.15 16.89 6.37
CA GLY A 85 11.80 17.43 7.68
C GLY A 85 10.37 17.14 8.12
N GLN A 86 9.86 15.92 7.88
CA GLN A 86 8.49 15.49 8.23
C GLN A 86 7.41 16.45 7.68
N ARG A 87 7.51 16.83 6.39
CA ARG A 87 6.54 17.71 5.68
C ARG A 87 5.56 16.96 4.79
N ASN A 88 5.55 15.63 4.88
CA ASN A 88 4.64 14.74 4.16
C ASN A 88 3.37 14.47 4.99
N LEU A 89 2.44 13.65 4.49
CA LEU A 89 1.23 13.26 5.23
C LEU A 89 1.52 12.14 6.23
N SER A 90 2.35 11.17 5.86
CA SER A 90 2.58 9.94 6.64
C SER A 90 3.32 10.17 7.97
N PHE A 91 4.23 11.15 8.03
CA PHE A 91 5.09 11.38 9.20
C PHE A 91 5.01 12.77 9.81
N ALA A 92 4.16 13.68 9.31
CA ALA A 92 3.90 14.95 10.01
C ALA A 92 3.02 14.72 11.25
N GLU A 93 3.27 15.49 12.32
CA GLU A 93 2.46 15.44 13.55
C GLU A 93 1.04 15.98 13.31
N TYR A 94 0.03 15.36 13.95
CA TYR A 94 -1.35 15.81 13.81
C TYR A 94 -1.51 17.25 14.33
N GLY A 95 -2.03 18.12 13.49
CA GLY A 95 -2.24 19.52 13.82
C GLY A 95 -2.90 20.28 12.67
N PRO A 96 -3.01 21.61 12.77
CA PRO A 96 -3.64 22.42 11.72
C PRO A 96 -2.93 22.26 10.36
N TYR A 97 -1.59 22.23 10.33
CA TYR A 97 -0.81 21.95 9.11
C TYR A 97 -1.19 20.62 8.45
N TRP A 98 -1.12 19.51 9.19
CA TRP A 98 -1.44 18.18 8.66
C TRP A 98 -2.90 18.09 8.19
N ARG A 99 -3.84 18.74 8.88
CA ARG A 99 -5.26 18.77 8.47
C ARG A 99 -5.46 19.56 7.17
N ASP A 100 -4.80 20.70 7.01
CA ASP A 100 -4.90 21.50 5.78
C ASP A 100 -4.30 20.75 4.58
N ILE A 101 -3.12 20.13 4.75
CA ILE A 101 -2.47 19.32 3.69
C ILE A 101 -3.29 18.05 3.39
N ARG A 102 -3.78 17.32 4.40
CA ARG A 102 -4.65 16.15 4.19
C ARG A 102 -5.93 16.54 3.46
N LYS A 103 -6.59 17.64 3.84
CA LYS A 103 -7.79 18.14 3.15
C LYS A 103 -7.49 18.47 1.67
N MET A 104 -6.38 19.15 1.40
CA MET A 104 -5.94 19.45 0.03
C MET A 104 -5.73 18.16 -0.79
N CYS A 105 -4.93 17.22 -0.30
CA CYS A 105 -4.68 15.96 -1.01
C CYS A 105 -5.94 15.09 -1.17
N THR A 106 -6.85 15.07 -0.20
CA THR A 106 -8.14 14.37 -0.30
C THR A 106 -9.05 14.99 -1.36
N LEU A 107 -9.16 16.32 -1.43
CA LEU A 107 -10.03 16.98 -2.41
C LEU A 107 -9.45 16.95 -3.83
N GLU A 108 -8.16 17.27 -3.97
CA GLU A 108 -7.54 17.50 -5.27
C GLU A 108 -7.03 16.22 -5.94
N TRP A 109 -6.66 15.19 -5.16
CA TRP A 109 -5.97 13.99 -5.68
C TRP A 109 -6.69 12.68 -5.43
N LEU A 110 -7.14 12.46 -4.19
CA LEU A 110 -7.78 11.21 -3.76
C LEU A 110 -9.32 11.27 -3.91
N SER A 111 -9.84 12.27 -4.62
CA SER A 111 -11.26 12.38 -4.92
C SER A 111 -11.64 11.53 -6.14
N ASN A 112 -12.85 10.98 -6.14
CA ASN A 112 -13.33 10.09 -7.22
C ASN A 112 -13.31 10.80 -8.59
N HIS A 113 -13.50 12.13 -8.63
CA HIS A 113 -13.34 12.92 -9.86
C HIS A 113 -11.90 12.85 -10.39
N LYS A 114 -10.89 13.04 -9.53
CA LYS A 114 -9.49 12.96 -9.94
C LYS A 114 -9.06 11.54 -10.27
N ASN A 115 -9.45 10.55 -9.47
CA ASN A 115 -9.21 9.13 -9.77
C ASN A 115 -9.75 8.77 -11.18
N ASN A 116 -10.96 9.20 -11.51
CA ASN A 116 -11.56 8.99 -12.84
C ASN A 116 -10.85 9.75 -13.96
N SER A 117 -10.25 10.93 -13.72
CA SER A 117 -9.45 11.63 -14.74
C SER A 117 -8.25 10.82 -15.25
N PHE A 118 -7.72 9.90 -14.41
CA PHE A 118 -6.63 9.00 -14.79
C PHE A 118 -7.12 7.66 -15.39
N LYS A 119 -8.42 7.47 -15.64
CA LYS A 119 -9.00 6.20 -16.12
C LYS A 119 -8.45 5.76 -17.49
N SER A 120 -8.27 6.69 -18.44
CA SER A 120 -7.63 6.37 -19.74
C SER A 120 -6.19 5.95 -19.55
N MET A 121 -5.42 6.76 -18.81
CA MET A 121 -4.01 6.51 -18.49
C MET A 121 -3.81 5.10 -17.89
N ARG A 122 -4.62 4.71 -16.89
CA ARG A 122 -4.53 3.35 -16.32
C ARG A 122 -4.85 2.27 -17.36
N ARG A 123 -5.89 2.45 -18.19
CA ARG A 123 -6.23 1.50 -19.26
C ARG A 123 -5.09 1.33 -20.27
N GLU A 124 -4.44 2.42 -20.66
CA GLU A 124 -3.28 2.41 -21.56
C GLU A 124 -2.11 1.61 -20.96
N GLU A 125 -1.77 1.85 -19.68
CA GLU A 125 -0.69 1.14 -19.00
C GLU A 125 -0.96 -0.36 -18.83
N VAL A 126 -2.19 -0.75 -18.45
CA VAL A 126 -2.55 -2.18 -18.36
C VAL A 126 -2.53 -2.83 -19.75
N ALA A 127 -3.01 -2.15 -20.80
CA ALA A 127 -2.97 -2.68 -22.15
C ALA A 127 -1.54 -2.93 -22.65
N VAL A 128 -0.58 -2.05 -22.31
CA VAL A 128 0.85 -2.26 -22.60
C VAL A 128 1.40 -3.48 -21.87
N CYS A 129 1.05 -3.69 -20.60
CA CYS A 129 1.45 -4.88 -19.84
C CYS A 129 0.84 -6.17 -20.42
N VAL A 130 -0.46 -6.17 -20.73
CA VAL A 130 -1.15 -7.30 -21.37
C VAL A 130 -0.53 -7.65 -22.72
N GLU A 131 -0.25 -6.69 -23.60
CA GLU A 131 0.38 -6.98 -24.89
C GLU A 131 1.85 -7.44 -24.76
N ALA A 132 2.59 -7.01 -23.73
CA ALA A 132 3.92 -7.54 -23.45
C ALA A 132 3.89 -9.02 -23.02
N ILE A 133 2.97 -9.38 -22.11
CA ILE A 133 2.75 -10.77 -21.68
C ILE A 133 2.22 -11.62 -22.85
N ARG A 134 1.38 -11.04 -23.71
CA ARG A 134 0.87 -11.68 -24.94
C ARG A 134 1.99 -11.95 -25.95
N ALA A 135 2.94 -11.03 -26.09
CA ALA A 135 4.12 -11.25 -26.94
C ALA A 135 4.98 -12.41 -26.41
N ALA A 136 5.18 -12.50 -25.09
CA ALA A 136 5.87 -13.62 -24.45
C ALA A 136 5.14 -14.96 -24.68
N ALA A 137 3.82 -15.01 -24.42
CA ALA A 137 2.98 -16.20 -24.67
C ALA A 137 3.11 -16.71 -26.12
N ASN A 138 3.13 -15.80 -27.10
CA ASN A 138 3.25 -16.13 -28.52
C ASN A 138 4.66 -16.55 -28.95
N SER A 139 5.70 -16.26 -28.15
CA SER A 139 7.10 -16.62 -28.47
C SER A 139 7.48 -18.07 -28.11
N GLY A 140 6.50 -18.88 -27.71
CA GLY A 140 6.70 -20.16 -27.03
C GLY A 140 6.52 -19.99 -25.52
N SER A 141 6.05 -21.04 -24.84
CA SER A 141 5.58 -21.07 -23.45
C SER A 141 6.68 -20.80 -22.40
N ILE A 142 7.20 -19.58 -22.40
CA ILE A 142 8.24 -19.08 -21.50
C ILE A 142 7.56 -18.47 -20.26
N ALA A 143 8.09 -18.78 -19.08
CA ALA A 143 7.61 -18.18 -17.84
C ALA A 143 7.91 -16.67 -17.80
N VAL A 144 6.89 -15.86 -17.53
CA VAL A 144 7.03 -14.42 -17.28
C VAL A 144 7.14 -14.15 -15.78
N ASP A 145 7.89 -13.12 -15.42
CA ASP A 145 7.99 -12.62 -14.06
C ASP A 145 6.81 -11.69 -13.74
N LEU A 146 5.85 -12.18 -12.97
CA LEU A 146 4.66 -11.41 -12.58
C LEU A 146 4.95 -10.37 -11.50
N SER A 147 5.98 -10.60 -10.66
CA SER A 147 6.41 -9.64 -9.64
C SER A 147 7.03 -8.40 -10.29
N ASP A 148 7.92 -8.59 -11.27
CA ASP A 148 8.52 -7.48 -12.04
C ASP A 148 7.50 -6.77 -12.93
N ASN A 149 6.61 -7.51 -13.61
CA ASN A 149 5.51 -6.93 -14.38
C ASN A 149 4.58 -6.06 -13.51
N ALA A 150 4.16 -6.55 -12.34
CA ALA A 150 3.32 -5.80 -11.41
C ALA A 150 4.05 -4.58 -10.81
N SER A 151 5.34 -4.74 -10.47
CA SER A 151 6.19 -3.65 -9.98
C SER A 151 6.37 -2.54 -11.03
N SER A 152 6.83 -2.90 -12.23
CA SER A 152 7.02 -1.98 -13.35
C SER A 152 5.73 -1.24 -13.72
N LEU A 153 4.60 -1.96 -13.77
CA LEU A 153 3.29 -1.36 -14.05
C LEU A 153 2.86 -0.37 -12.96
N SER A 154 3.07 -0.72 -11.68
CA SER A 154 2.83 0.16 -10.54
C SER A 154 3.69 1.45 -10.61
N VAL A 155 4.98 1.31 -10.93
CA VAL A 155 5.91 2.45 -11.14
C VAL A 155 5.47 3.34 -12.30
N TYR A 156 5.12 2.77 -13.47
CA TYR A 156 4.74 3.58 -14.63
C TYR A 156 3.40 4.31 -14.45
N MET A 157 2.40 3.67 -13.86
CA MET A 157 1.15 4.35 -13.49
C MET A 157 1.42 5.49 -12.50
N SER A 158 2.20 5.22 -11.45
CA SER A 158 2.51 6.21 -10.40
C SER A 158 3.26 7.42 -10.97
N CYS A 159 4.28 7.19 -11.80
CA CYS A 159 4.99 8.25 -12.51
C CYS A 159 4.07 9.06 -13.44
N ARG A 160 3.18 8.42 -14.21
CA ARG A 160 2.23 9.16 -15.07
C ARG A 160 1.19 9.96 -14.28
N MET A 161 0.70 9.46 -13.14
CA MET A 161 -0.24 10.22 -12.28
C MET A 161 0.44 11.42 -11.59
N VAL A 162 1.64 11.20 -11.03
CA VAL A 162 2.36 12.22 -10.28
C VAL A 162 2.97 13.27 -11.21
N PHE A 163 3.70 12.85 -12.25
CA PHE A 163 4.53 13.71 -13.10
C PHE A 163 4.01 13.91 -14.53
N GLY A 164 2.90 13.28 -14.92
CA GLY A 164 2.38 13.32 -16.29
C GLY A 164 3.15 12.47 -17.32
N LYS A 165 4.26 11.82 -16.94
CA LYS A 165 5.07 10.97 -17.82
C LYS A 165 5.80 9.86 -17.06
N LYS A 166 6.25 8.84 -17.79
CA LYS A 166 7.15 7.80 -17.27
C LYS A 166 8.56 8.38 -17.03
N TYR A 167 9.29 7.73 -16.13
CA TYR A 167 10.74 7.87 -15.93
C TYR A 167 11.32 6.45 -15.87
N MET A 168 12.58 6.29 -16.27
CA MET A 168 13.28 4.99 -16.27
C MET A 168 14.29 4.92 -15.11
N ASP A 169 14.65 3.73 -14.63
CA ASP A 169 15.62 3.55 -13.53
C ASP A 169 17.02 4.13 -13.81
N VAL A 170 17.39 4.26 -15.09
CA VAL A 170 18.61 4.97 -15.52
C VAL A 170 18.60 6.46 -15.18
N GLU A 171 17.43 7.06 -14.92
CA GLU A 171 17.30 8.43 -14.38
C GLU A 171 17.37 8.49 -12.85
N PHE A 172 17.26 7.34 -12.16
CA PHE A 172 17.40 7.18 -10.71
C PHE A 172 18.77 6.58 -10.36
N ASP A 173 19.82 7.35 -10.66
CA ASP A 173 21.25 7.08 -10.40
C ASP A 173 21.81 5.70 -10.80
N GLY A 174 21.10 4.98 -11.68
CA GLY A 174 21.46 3.66 -12.19
C GLY A 174 21.17 2.51 -11.22
N ARG A 175 20.52 2.80 -10.08
CA ARG A 175 20.14 1.81 -9.05
C ARG A 175 18.63 1.60 -8.93
N GLY A 176 17.86 2.42 -9.62
CA GLY A 176 16.40 2.38 -9.63
C GLY A 176 15.76 2.91 -8.35
N PHE A 177 14.45 3.11 -8.40
CA PHE A 177 13.69 3.80 -7.33
C PHE A 177 13.82 3.11 -5.96
N MET A 178 13.95 1.77 -5.94
CA MET A 178 13.79 0.95 -4.73
C MET A 178 15.07 0.69 -3.92
N SER A 179 16.28 0.73 -4.51
CA SER A 179 17.48 0.14 -3.87
C SER A 179 18.44 1.15 -3.19
N VAL A 180 18.16 2.45 -3.26
CA VAL A 180 19.07 3.50 -2.78
C VAL A 180 19.06 3.60 -1.24
N ARG A 181 20.23 3.75 -0.61
CA ARG A 181 20.37 3.79 0.87
C ARG A 181 20.11 5.16 1.50
N MET A 182 19.32 5.19 2.59
CA MET A 182 18.89 6.30 3.47
C MET A 182 19.52 7.70 3.32
N LYS A 183 20.85 7.85 3.31
CA LYS A 183 21.53 9.16 3.22
C LYS A 183 21.78 9.63 1.78
N SER A 184 21.97 8.71 0.85
CA SER A 184 22.05 9.00 -0.58
C SER A 184 20.66 9.32 -1.16
N VAL A 185 19.65 8.58 -0.68
CA VAL A 185 18.21 8.74 -1.01
C VAL A 185 17.77 10.19 -1.06
N ASN A 186 17.95 10.94 0.04
CA ASN A 186 17.41 12.30 0.09
C ASN A 186 18.08 13.23 -0.94
N LYS A 187 19.39 13.13 -1.18
CA LYS A 187 20.07 13.97 -2.18
C LYS A 187 19.69 13.59 -3.61
N ALA A 188 19.55 12.29 -3.91
CA ALA A 188 19.12 11.80 -5.21
C ALA A 188 17.68 12.29 -5.52
N PHE A 189 16.73 12.06 -4.60
CA PHE A 189 15.36 12.53 -4.74
C PHE A 189 15.23 14.06 -4.71
N ASP A 190 16.03 14.78 -3.90
CA ASP A 190 16.01 16.25 -3.92
C ASP A 190 16.44 16.80 -5.29
N THR A 191 17.49 16.22 -5.88
CA THR A 191 17.98 16.59 -7.22
C THR A 191 16.97 16.23 -8.30
N PHE A 192 16.43 15.02 -8.26
CA PHE A 192 15.43 14.54 -9.21
C PHE A 192 14.14 15.37 -9.14
N PHE A 193 13.57 15.61 -7.96
CA PHE A 193 12.35 16.41 -7.82
C PHE A 193 12.56 17.89 -8.13
N GLU A 194 13.78 18.45 -8.00
CA GLU A 194 14.05 19.81 -8.51
C GLU A 194 13.98 19.83 -10.04
N LYS A 195 14.65 18.88 -10.74
CA LYS A 195 14.54 18.69 -12.20
C LYS A 195 13.08 18.53 -12.66
N VAL A 196 12.27 17.78 -11.91
CA VAL A 196 10.82 17.66 -12.16
C VAL A 196 10.11 19.01 -12.03
N ILE A 197 10.31 19.73 -10.91
CA ILE A 197 9.67 21.03 -10.65
C ILE A 197 10.07 22.09 -11.68
N GLU A 198 11.34 22.11 -12.10
CA GLU A 198 11.83 23.02 -13.15
C GLU A 198 11.21 22.73 -14.52
N GLN A 199 11.08 21.45 -14.90
CA GLN A 199 10.37 21.08 -16.12
C GLN A 199 8.89 21.51 -16.10
N HIS A 200 8.22 21.43 -14.95
CA HIS A 200 6.83 21.88 -14.80
C HIS A 200 6.68 23.41 -14.72
N LEU A 201 7.75 24.13 -14.36
CA LEU A 201 7.79 25.60 -14.45
C LEU A 201 8.03 26.11 -15.88
N GLN A 202 8.67 25.31 -16.74
CA GLN A 202 8.97 25.67 -18.13
C GLN A 202 7.84 25.28 -19.10
N TYR A 203 7.14 24.16 -18.84
CA TYR A 203 6.04 23.67 -19.68
C TYR A 203 4.66 23.99 -19.07
N ASN A 204 4.15 25.20 -19.32
CA ASN A 204 2.80 25.62 -18.95
C ASN A 204 1.83 25.50 -20.16
N ASP A 205 1.64 24.28 -20.63
CA ASP A 205 0.67 23.95 -21.68
C ASP A 205 -0.75 23.84 -21.08
N GLY A 206 -1.71 24.55 -21.68
CA GLY A 206 -3.06 24.71 -21.17
C GLY A 206 -4.00 23.54 -21.47
N GLU A 207 -3.69 22.72 -22.48
CA GLU A 207 -4.60 21.67 -22.98
C GLU A 207 -4.43 20.32 -22.26
N ARG A 208 -3.31 20.10 -21.57
CA ARG A 208 -3.04 18.81 -20.90
C ARG A 208 -3.83 18.62 -19.61
N THR A 209 -4.20 17.36 -19.32
CA THR A 209 -4.74 16.99 -18.01
C THR A 209 -3.68 17.20 -16.93
N LYS A 210 -3.92 18.14 -16.01
CA LYS A 210 -2.97 18.54 -14.96
C LYS A 210 -2.62 17.38 -14.02
N ASN A 211 -1.34 17.08 -13.87
CA ASN A 211 -0.84 16.04 -12.96
C ASN A 211 -0.75 16.54 -11.50
N PHE A 212 -0.23 15.73 -10.56
CA PHE A 212 -0.12 16.16 -9.16
C PHE A 212 0.91 17.27 -8.93
N VAL A 213 2.00 17.34 -9.72
CA VAL A 213 2.95 18.47 -9.68
C VAL A 213 2.27 19.76 -10.14
N ASP A 214 1.57 19.75 -11.27
CA ASP A 214 0.81 20.90 -11.79
C ASP A 214 -0.14 21.49 -10.73
N VAL A 215 -0.83 20.61 -9.99
CA VAL A 215 -1.73 20.99 -8.90
C VAL A 215 -0.97 21.60 -7.72
N MET A 216 0.14 21.00 -7.25
CA MET A 216 0.96 21.59 -6.18
C MET A 216 1.53 22.97 -6.55
N MET A 217 1.98 23.11 -7.80
CA MET A 217 2.50 24.38 -8.32
C MET A 217 1.39 25.45 -8.36
N GLY A 218 0.15 25.07 -8.67
CA GLY A 218 -1.02 25.96 -8.61
C GLY A 218 -1.33 26.54 -7.22
N PHE A 219 -0.89 25.89 -6.14
CA PHE A 219 -1.01 26.42 -4.77
C PHE A 219 0.21 27.23 -4.30
N MET A 220 1.36 27.19 -5.00
CA MET A 220 2.55 27.93 -4.60
C MET A 220 2.31 29.45 -4.57
N GLY A 221 2.46 30.04 -3.39
CA GLY A 221 2.25 31.48 -3.19
C GLY A 221 0.79 31.92 -3.21
N SER A 222 -0.17 31.01 -3.36
CA SER A 222 -1.60 31.33 -3.25
C SER A 222 -2.00 31.61 -1.79
N GLU A 223 -2.91 32.56 -1.58
CA GLU A 223 -3.48 32.85 -0.25
C GLU A 223 -4.55 31.84 0.17
N LYS A 224 -4.94 30.92 -0.73
CA LYS A 224 -5.99 29.90 -0.50
C LYS A 224 -5.61 28.88 0.58
N SER A 225 -4.31 28.64 0.79
CA SER A 225 -3.80 27.78 1.85
C SER A 225 -3.23 28.61 3.00
N LYS A 226 -3.73 28.38 4.22
CA LYS A 226 -3.28 29.08 5.45
C LYS A 226 -1.77 28.93 5.74
N TYR A 227 -1.14 27.91 5.15
CA TYR A 227 0.30 27.70 5.15
C TYR A 227 0.88 27.99 3.77
N ARG A 228 1.93 28.82 3.69
CA ARG A 228 2.63 29.14 2.43
C ARG A 228 3.41 27.92 1.93
N ILE A 229 2.81 27.18 0.99
CA ILE A 229 3.46 26.06 0.30
C ILE A 229 4.72 26.56 -0.44
N LYS A 230 5.79 25.76 -0.34
CA LYS A 230 7.14 25.99 -0.92
C LYS A 230 7.70 24.65 -1.41
N ARG A 231 8.66 24.67 -2.36
CA ARG A 231 9.29 23.48 -2.97
C ARG A 231 9.55 22.29 -2.01
N PRO A 232 10.10 22.44 -0.77
CA PRO A 232 10.30 21.30 0.13
C PRO A 232 9.04 20.54 0.56
N HIS A 233 7.87 21.20 0.61
CA HIS A 233 6.58 20.54 0.88
C HIS A 233 6.14 19.74 -0.36
N ILE A 234 6.34 20.30 -1.55
CA ILE A 234 6.06 19.64 -2.83
C ILE A 234 6.89 18.36 -2.94
N LYS A 235 8.21 18.44 -2.70
CA LYS A 235 9.10 17.27 -2.69
C LYS A 235 8.69 16.22 -1.65
N ALA A 236 8.38 16.64 -0.43
CA ALA A 236 7.94 15.73 0.64
C ALA A 236 6.67 14.96 0.28
N ILE A 237 5.71 15.64 -0.34
CA ILE A 237 4.41 15.06 -0.64
C ILE A 237 4.44 14.25 -1.95
N ILE A 238 5.24 14.66 -2.96
CA ILE A 238 5.54 13.83 -4.14
C ILE A 238 6.14 12.48 -3.72
N LEU A 239 7.13 12.51 -2.82
CA LEU A 239 7.76 11.28 -2.31
C LEU A 239 6.76 10.38 -1.59
N ASP A 240 5.87 10.97 -0.77
CA ASP A 240 4.81 10.27 -0.06
C ASP A 240 3.83 9.59 -1.02
N MET A 241 3.39 10.29 -2.08
CA MET A 241 2.45 9.75 -3.08
C MET A 241 3.07 8.58 -3.86
N LEU A 242 4.36 8.65 -4.22
CA LEU A 242 5.05 7.56 -4.92
C LEU A 242 5.24 6.34 -4.02
N ALA A 243 5.79 6.53 -2.81
CA ALA A 243 6.02 5.43 -1.86
C ALA A 243 4.71 4.75 -1.41
N ALA A 244 3.62 5.51 -1.28
CA ALA A 244 2.32 4.95 -0.91
C ALA A 244 1.57 4.27 -2.08
N SER A 245 1.99 4.46 -3.33
CA SER A 245 1.35 3.87 -4.51
C SER A 245 2.12 2.69 -5.10
N ILE A 246 3.46 2.75 -5.14
CA ILE A 246 4.29 1.74 -5.81
C ILE A 246 4.23 0.40 -5.06
N ASP A 247 4.86 0.32 -3.88
CA ASP A 247 5.10 -0.92 -3.14
C ASP A 247 3.80 -1.65 -2.72
N PRO A 248 2.77 -0.98 -2.17
CA PRO A 248 1.58 -1.69 -1.69
C PRO A 248 0.76 -2.30 -2.83
N SER A 249 0.69 -1.62 -3.98
CA SER A 249 -0.12 -2.08 -5.12
C SER A 249 0.51 -3.27 -5.83
N SER A 250 1.83 -3.26 -6.05
CA SER A 250 2.54 -4.41 -6.66
C SER A 250 2.52 -5.63 -5.74
N THR A 251 2.81 -5.43 -4.45
CA THR A 251 2.75 -6.49 -3.42
C THR A 251 1.36 -7.12 -3.32
N ALA A 252 0.29 -6.31 -3.38
CA ALA A 252 -1.09 -6.81 -3.33
C ALA A 252 -1.49 -7.61 -4.59
N VAL A 253 -1.04 -7.19 -5.77
CA VAL A 253 -1.23 -7.96 -7.01
C VAL A 253 -0.47 -9.29 -6.94
N GLU A 254 0.80 -9.27 -6.51
CA GLU A 254 1.64 -10.46 -6.35
C GLU A 254 0.97 -11.52 -5.46
N TRP A 255 0.61 -11.19 -4.21
CA TRP A 255 -0.01 -12.15 -3.30
C TRP A 255 -1.37 -12.66 -3.79
N ALA A 256 -2.24 -11.78 -4.29
CA ALA A 256 -3.55 -12.19 -4.79
C ALA A 256 -3.44 -13.15 -5.99
N PHE A 257 -2.46 -12.93 -6.87
CA PHE A 257 -2.23 -13.82 -8.01
C PHE A 257 -1.64 -15.17 -7.58
N SER A 258 -0.74 -15.15 -6.60
CA SER A 258 -0.16 -16.35 -5.97
C SER A 258 -1.26 -17.26 -5.39
N GLU A 259 -2.17 -16.68 -4.59
CA GLU A 259 -3.26 -17.45 -3.98
C GLU A 259 -4.26 -17.96 -5.02
N LEU A 260 -4.57 -17.19 -6.07
CA LEU A 260 -5.45 -17.68 -7.14
C LEU A 260 -4.85 -18.86 -7.91
N MET A 261 -3.54 -18.88 -8.19
CA MET A 261 -2.89 -20.01 -8.86
C MET A 261 -2.80 -21.25 -7.97
N ARG A 262 -2.55 -21.09 -6.66
CA ARG A 262 -2.63 -22.17 -5.68
C ARG A 262 -4.04 -22.76 -5.54
N HIS A 263 -5.08 -22.00 -5.90
CA HIS A 263 -6.48 -22.41 -5.79
C HIS A 263 -7.23 -22.38 -7.14
N PRO A 264 -6.97 -23.34 -8.08
CA PRO A 264 -7.57 -23.34 -9.42
C PRO A 264 -9.11 -23.33 -9.49
N LYS A 265 -9.80 -23.71 -8.40
CA LYS A 265 -11.26 -23.57 -8.27
C LYS A 265 -11.67 -22.10 -8.12
N ALA A 266 -10.97 -21.34 -7.30
CA ALA A 266 -11.19 -19.90 -7.11
C ALA A 266 -10.82 -19.13 -8.39
N MET A 267 -9.68 -19.43 -9.01
CA MET A 267 -9.28 -18.85 -10.32
C MET A 267 -10.40 -19.01 -11.36
N LYS A 268 -10.88 -20.25 -11.58
CA LYS A 268 -11.96 -20.52 -12.55
C LYS A 268 -13.30 -19.90 -12.18
N LYS A 269 -13.55 -19.66 -10.89
CA LYS A 269 -14.74 -18.92 -10.44
C LYS A 269 -14.62 -17.44 -10.81
N VAL A 270 -13.50 -16.78 -10.49
CA VAL A 270 -13.24 -15.37 -10.81
C VAL A 270 -13.25 -15.15 -12.33
N GLN A 271 -12.62 -16.03 -13.12
CA GLN A 271 -12.70 -15.99 -14.59
C GLN A 271 -14.15 -16.00 -15.08
N LYS A 272 -14.95 -16.96 -14.62
CA LYS A 272 -16.36 -17.11 -14.99
C LYS A 272 -17.21 -15.94 -14.50
N GLU A 273 -16.96 -15.41 -13.31
CA GLU A 273 -17.68 -14.26 -12.76
C GLU A 273 -17.42 -13.02 -13.61
N LEU A 274 -16.16 -12.73 -13.93
CA LEU A 274 -15.78 -11.67 -14.87
C LEU A 274 -16.51 -11.88 -16.21
N GLU A 275 -16.41 -13.05 -16.85
CA GLU A 275 -17.09 -13.33 -18.12
C GLU A 275 -18.61 -13.08 -18.10
N ASN A 276 -19.30 -13.32 -16.98
CA ASN A 276 -20.74 -13.06 -16.85
C ASN A 276 -21.09 -11.60 -16.52
N VAL A 277 -20.27 -10.91 -15.74
CA VAL A 277 -20.54 -9.54 -15.23
C VAL A 277 -20.00 -8.46 -16.19
N VAL A 278 -18.85 -8.72 -16.79
CA VAL A 278 -18.09 -7.81 -17.66
C VAL A 278 -18.52 -7.94 -19.13
N GLY A 279 -19.08 -9.09 -19.51
CA GLY A 279 -18.96 -9.60 -20.87
C GLY A 279 -17.47 -9.85 -21.16
N LEU A 280 -17.03 -9.48 -22.35
CA LEU A 280 -15.60 -9.30 -22.68
C LEU A 280 -15.24 -7.79 -22.65
N ASP A 281 -16.03 -6.96 -21.94
CA ASP A 281 -16.25 -5.55 -22.31
C ASP A 281 -16.14 -4.43 -21.20
N ARG A 282 -16.53 -4.58 -19.90
CA ARG A 282 -16.56 -3.45 -18.88
C ARG A 282 -16.74 -3.78 -17.34
N MET A 283 -16.41 -2.91 -16.35
CA MET A 283 -16.22 -3.23 -14.87
C MET A 283 -17.09 -2.48 -13.74
N VAL A 284 -16.91 -2.71 -12.39
CA VAL A 284 -17.90 -2.55 -11.21
C VAL A 284 -17.32 -2.08 -9.77
N GLU A 285 -18.12 -1.76 -8.67
CA GLU A 285 -17.76 -1.25 -7.25
C GLU A 285 -18.78 -1.59 -6.02
N GLU A 286 -18.51 -1.31 -4.68
CA GLU A 286 -19.23 -1.75 -3.37
C GLU A 286 -18.96 -0.96 -1.98
N SER A 287 -19.71 -1.10 -0.79
CA SER A 287 -19.45 -0.49 0.65
C SER A 287 -20.52 -0.59 1.88
N ASP A 288 -20.21 -0.92 3.20
CA ASP A 288 -20.84 -0.47 4.58
C ASP A 288 -20.56 -1.24 6.00
N LEU A 289 -20.19 -0.57 7.15
CA LEU A 289 -19.63 -1.07 8.51
C LEU A 289 -20.45 -1.08 9.90
N LEU A 290 -19.86 -1.54 11.08
CA LEU A 290 -19.93 -1.08 12.57
C LEU A 290 -19.75 -2.22 13.69
N HIS A 291 -19.49 -2.11 15.06
CA HIS A 291 -18.83 -1.18 16.05
C HIS A 291 -18.48 -1.74 17.53
N CYS A 292 -17.39 -1.35 18.31
CA CYS A 292 -17.19 -1.68 19.80
C CYS A 292 -16.16 -0.87 20.75
N GLN A 293 -15.91 -1.27 22.06
CA GLN A 293 -15.42 -0.45 23.29
C GLN A 293 -14.01 -0.69 24.01
N TRP A 294 -13.57 0.17 25.00
CA TRP A 294 -12.15 0.61 25.39
C TRP A 294 -11.44 0.20 26.73
N HIS A 295 -10.10 0.47 26.85
CA HIS A 295 -9.19 0.32 28.04
C HIS A 295 -8.07 1.43 28.16
N HIS A 296 -7.62 1.81 29.38
CA HIS A 296 -6.72 2.96 29.67
C HIS A 296 -5.23 2.85 29.23
N ILE A 297 -4.65 3.98 28.75
CA ILE A 297 -3.31 4.04 28.09
C ILE A 297 -2.52 5.33 28.46
N PRO A 298 -1.19 5.25 28.66
CA PRO A 298 -0.34 6.43 28.88
C PRO A 298 -0.14 7.31 27.63
N LYS A 299 -0.10 8.63 27.82
CA LYS A 299 0.26 9.60 26.76
C LYS A 299 1.67 9.33 26.20
N LYS A 300 1.84 9.54 24.89
CA LYS A 300 3.07 9.23 24.12
C LYS A 300 3.47 7.74 24.07
N SER A 301 2.56 6.82 24.41
CA SER A 301 2.76 5.41 24.04
C SER A 301 2.71 5.28 22.52
N HIS A 302 3.63 4.52 21.93
CA HIS A 302 3.48 4.07 20.54
C HIS A 302 2.31 3.08 20.47
N VAL A 303 1.59 3.08 19.35
CA VAL A 303 0.51 2.12 19.09
C VAL A 303 0.85 1.32 17.84
N ILE A 304 0.81 0.00 17.95
CA ILE A 304 0.99 -0.94 16.84
C ILE A 304 -0.32 -1.69 16.63
N ILE A 305 -0.95 -1.47 15.47
CA ILE A 305 -2.07 -2.28 15.00
C ILE A 305 -1.49 -3.47 14.25
N ASN A 306 -1.57 -4.67 14.80
CA ASN A 306 -1.08 -5.88 14.15
C ASN A 306 -2.11 -6.39 13.14
N ALA A 307 -2.23 -5.71 11.99
CA ALA A 307 -3.16 -6.07 10.93
C ALA A 307 -2.98 -7.52 10.44
N TRP A 308 -1.76 -8.04 10.44
CA TRP A 308 -1.45 -9.44 10.10
C TRP A 308 -2.13 -10.43 11.07
N ALA A 309 -2.19 -10.10 12.36
CA ALA A 309 -2.93 -10.89 13.35
C ALA A 309 -4.44 -10.77 13.17
N ILE A 310 -4.94 -9.56 12.91
CA ILE A 310 -6.37 -9.26 12.77
C ILE A 310 -6.98 -9.94 11.54
N GLY A 311 -6.22 -10.06 10.45
CA GLY A 311 -6.60 -10.82 9.25
C GLY A 311 -6.58 -12.34 9.42
N ARG A 312 -6.06 -12.84 10.55
CA ARG A 312 -5.93 -14.28 10.88
C ARG A 312 -6.59 -14.65 12.22
N ASP A 313 -7.44 -13.77 12.74
CA ASP A 313 -8.15 -13.97 14.00
C ASP A 313 -9.34 -14.94 13.79
N PRO A 314 -9.32 -16.17 14.35
CA PRO A 314 -10.39 -17.15 14.17
C PRO A 314 -11.69 -16.77 14.90
N SER A 315 -11.69 -15.72 15.73
CA SER A 315 -12.92 -15.14 16.29
C SER A 315 -13.59 -14.13 15.35
N ALA A 316 -12.86 -13.65 14.33
CA ALA A 316 -13.35 -12.75 13.29
C ALA A 316 -13.60 -13.47 11.96
N TRP A 317 -12.83 -14.52 11.67
CA TRP A 317 -12.83 -15.22 10.38
C TRP A 317 -13.00 -16.73 10.58
N THR A 318 -14.02 -17.32 9.95
CA THR A 318 -14.07 -18.79 9.80
C THR A 318 -12.89 -19.23 8.94
N ASP A 319 -12.20 -20.31 9.32
CA ASP A 319 -11.03 -20.86 8.62
C ASP A 319 -10.02 -19.77 8.22
N ALA A 320 -9.49 -19.08 9.23
CA ALA A 320 -8.76 -17.80 9.10
C ALA A 320 -7.41 -17.87 8.34
N GLU A 321 -6.84 -19.06 8.15
CA GLU A 321 -5.61 -19.29 7.37
C GLU A 321 -5.90 -19.81 5.95
N GLU A 322 -7.15 -20.16 5.63
CA GLU A 322 -7.55 -20.73 4.34
C GLU A 322 -7.98 -19.65 3.33
N PHE A 323 -7.47 -19.69 2.10
CA PHE A 323 -7.87 -18.76 1.05
C PHE A 323 -9.27 -19.10 0.51
N ILE A 324 -10.29 -18.47 1.11
CA ILE A 324 -11.70 -18.64 0.74
C ILE A 324 -12.28 -17.27 0.38
N PRO A 325 -12.24 -16.84 -0.91
CA PRO A 325 -12.84 -15.57 -1.36
C PRO A 325 -14.34 -15.47 -1.08
N GLU A 326 -15.06 -16.59 -1.10
CA GLU A 326 -16.50 -16.70 -0.81
C GLU A 326 -16.92 -16.03 0.51
N ARG A 327 -16.01 -15.90 1.49
CA ARG A 327 -16.30 -15.24 2.77
C ARG A 327 -16.69 -13.75 2.64
N PHE A 328 -16.50 -13.17 1.45
CA PHE A 328 -16.79 -11.77 1.14
C PHE A 328 -18.01 -11.58 0.22
N GLU A 329 -18.67 -12.64 -0.24
CA GLU A 329 -19.83 -12.51 -1.14
C GLU A 329 -21.01 -11.80 -0.46
N GLY A 330 -21.38 -10.64 -1.00
CA GLY A 330 -22.42 -9.77 -0.44
C GLY A 330 -22.00 -9.07 0.87
N SER A 331 -20.69 -8.85 1.09
CA SER A 331 -20.16 -8.31 2.35
C SER A 331 -19.91 -6.79 2.34
N ASN A 332 -20.29 -6.16 3.44
CA ASN A 332 -20.29 -4.72 3.76
C ASN A 332 -18.96 -3.91 3.68
N ILE A 333 -17.95 -4.21 2.87
CA ILE A 333 -16.59 -3.71 3.17
C ILE A 333 -16.37 -2.23 2.76
N ASP A 334 -16.55 -1.30 3.71
CA ASP A 334 -16.09 0.08 3.57
C ASP A 334 -14.57 0.14 3.36
N THR A 335 -14.16 0.89 2.34
CA THR A 335 -12.75 1.14 2.05
C THR A 335 -12.39 2.60 2.30
N LEU A 336 -11.14 2.86 2.70
CA LEU A 336 -10.73 4.22 3.07
C LEU A 336 -10.47 5.07 1.81
N PRO A 337 -10.78 6.39 1.80
CA PRO A 337 -10.61 7.26 0.62
C PRO A 337 -9.24 7.23 -0.06
N TRP A 338 -8.16 6.96 0.69
CA TRP A 338 -6.81 6.83 0.16
C TRP A 338 -6.52 5.43 -0.44
N MET A 339 -7.27 4.40 -0.04
CA MET A 339 -7.16 3.04 -0.56
C MET A 339 -7.85 2.88 -1.92
N HIS A 340 -8.93 3.62 -2.21
CA HIS A 340 -9.69 3.47 -3.46
C HIS A 340 -8.82 3.50 -4.72
N LEU A 341 -7.81 4.39 -4.81
CA LEU A 341 -6.93 4.44 -5.97
C LEU A 341 -6.06 3.19 -6.10
N GLY A 342 -5.47 2.72 -4.99
CA GLY A 342 -4.69 1.47 -4.95
C GLY A 342 -5.56 0.25 -5.27
N LEU A 343 -6.75 0.14 -4.66
CA LEU A 343 -7.74 -0.89 -4.96
C LEU A 343 -8.15 -0.87 -6.44
N THR A 344 -8.42 0.30 -7.02
CA THR A 344 -8.72 0.44 -8.45
C THR A 344 -7.59 -0.13 -9.32
N VAL A 345 -6.33 0.09 -8.94
CA VAL A 345 -5.15 -0.43 -9.64
C VAL A 345 -5.00 -1.94 -9.46
N VAL A 346 -5.11 -2.46 -8.23
CA VAL A 346 -5.04 -3.91 -7.95
C VAL A 346 -6.16 -4.65 -8.69
N GLN A 347 -7.40 -4.16 -8.61
CA GLN A 347 -8.57 -4.74 -9.28
C GLN A 347 -8.43 -4.75 -10.81
N ILE A 348 -8.05 -3.62 -11.45
CA ILE A 348 -7.92 -3.59 -12.91
C ILE A 348 -6.77 -4.47 -13.42
N VAL A 349 -5.67 -4.57 -12.67
CA VAL A 349 -4.53 -5.43 -13.05
C VAL A 349 -4.90 -6.90 -12.89
N LEU A 350 -5.41 -7.32 -11.72
CA LEU A 350 -5.82 -8.70 -11.49
C LEU A 350 -6.91 -9.14 -12.47
N ALA A 351 -7.98 -8.35 -12.64
CA ALA A 351 -9.06 -8.69 -13.55
C ALA A 351 -8.55 -8.85 -15.00
N GLN A 352 -7.67 -7.98 -15.48
CA GLN A 352 -7.14 -8.09 -16.85
C GLN A 352 -6.17 -9.26 -17.02
N LEU A 353 -5.33 -9.58 -16.03
CA LEU A 353 -4.44 -10.75 -16.10
C LEU A 353 -5.21 -12.09 -16.05
N VAL A 354 -6.21 -12.19 -15.17
CA VAL A 354 -7.05 -13.39 -15.02
C VAL A 354 -8.00 -13.59 -16.21
N HIS A 355 -8.51 -12.50 -16.80
CA HIS A 355 -9.42 -12.55 -17.94
C HIS A 355 -8.69 -12.85 -19.26
N CYS A 356 -7.56 -12.17 -19.52
CA CYS A 356 -6.83 -12.28 -20.79
C CYS A 356 -6.04 -13.58 -20.95
N PHE A 357 -5.67 -14.25 -19.85
CA PHE A 357 -4.73 -15.37 -19.86
C PHE A 357 -5.15 -16.51 -18.93
N ASP A 358 -4.93 -17.74 -19.37
CA ASP A 358 -4.85 -18.93 -18.52
C ASP A 358 -3.38 -19.12 -18.12
N TRP A 359 -3.14 -19.73 -16.97
CA TRP A 359 -1.84 -19.69 -16.30
C TRP A 359 -1.43 -21.07 -15.78
N GLU A 360 -0.19 -21.46 -16.08
CA GLU A 360 0.44 -22.66 -15.53
C GLU A 360 1.71 -22.29 -14.76
N LEU A 361 2.01 -23.02 -13.70
CA LEU A 361 3.30 -22.90 -13.00
C LEU A 361 4.38 -23.66 -13.80
N PRO A 362 5.63 -23.16 -13.86
CA PRO A 362 6.73 -23.89 -14.49
C PRO A 362 6.96 -25.27 -13.85
N ASP A 363 7.44 -26.24 -14.64
CA ASP A 363 7.58 -27.67 -14.26
C ASP A 363 8.33 -27.95 -12.94
N SER A 364 9.06 -26.97 -12.41
CA SER A 364 9.82 -27.05 -11.15
C SER A 364 9.07 -26.52 -9.91
N MET A 365 7.82 -26.08 -10.02
CA MET A 365 7.10 -25.37 -8.94
C MET A 365 5.79 -26.01 -8.44
N LEU A 366 5.44 -27.24 -8.86
CA LEU A 366 4.26 -27.95 -8.38
C LEU A 366 4.59 -29.00 -7.30
N PRO A 367 3.78 -29.16 -6.23
CA PRO A 367 2.59 -28.40 -5.85
C PRO A 367 2.83 -27.35 -4.74
N GLU A 368 4.01 -27.36 -4.09
CA GLU A 368 4.32 -26.45 -2.98
C GLU A 368 4.98 -25.16 -3.48
N GLU A 369 4.15 -24.26 -4.01
CA GLU A 369 4.60 -22.93 -4.42
C GLU A 369 5.17 -22.15 -3.22
N ASP A 370 6.31 -21.48 -3.39
CA ASP A 370 7.05 -20.86 -2.29
C ASP A 370 6.42 -19.55 -1.82
N MET A 371 5.72 -19.62 -0.68
CA MET A 371 5.05 -18.50 0.00
C MET A 371 5.92 -17.88 1.12
N THR A 372 7.26 -18.04 1.08
CA THR A 372 8.13 -17.36 2.05
C THR A 372 8.04 -15.84 1.92
N GLU A 373 7.89 -15.17 3.06
CA GLU A 373 7.74 -13.72 3.20
C GLU A 373 9.11 -13.04 3.41
N VAL A 374 9.29 -11.81 2.93
CA VAL A 374 10.34 -10.88 3.41
C VAL A 374 9.68 -9.79 4.26
N PHE A 375 10.17 -9.61 5.49
CA PHE A 375 9.67 -8.56 6.37
C PHE A 375 10.24 -7.17 5.97
N GLY A 376 9.35 -6.22 5.67
CA GLY A 376 9.70 -4.87 5.23
C GLY A 376 8.65 -3.82 5.58
N LEU A 377 8.59 -2.74 4.79
CA LEU A 377 7.53 -1.74 4.87
C LEU A 377 6.20 -2.31 4.33
N THR A 378 6.28 -3.01 3.20
CA THR A 378 5.35 -4.06 2.80
C THR A 378 5.95 -5.42 3.14
N ILE A 379 5.13 -6.47 3.15
CA ILE A 379 5.60 -7.86 3.25
C ILE A 379 5.47 -8.45 1.84
N SER A 380 6.58 -8.55 1.10
CA SER A 380 6.62 -9.16 -0.23
C SER A 380 6.90 -10.67 -0.14
N ARG A 381 6.79 -11.38 -1.26
CA ARG A 381 7.41 -12.70 -1.39
C ARG A 381 8.94 -12.59 -1.32
N ALA A 382 9.60 -13.69 -0.93
CA ALA A 382 11.07 -13.82 -0.95
C ALA A 382 11.62 -14.29 -2.29
N LYS A 383 10.74 -14.79 -3.18
CA LYS A 383 11.03 -15.16 -4.57
C LYS A 383 9.97 -14.55 -5.47
N HIS A 384 10.40 -14.06 -6.62
CA HIS A 384 9.49 -13.55 -7.65
C HIS A 384 8.57 -14.65 -8.17
N LEU A 385 7.36 -14.26 -8.55
CA LEU A 385 6.34 -15.14 -9.09
C LEU A 385 6.54 -15.37 -10.58
N LEU A 386 6.91 -16.59 -10.97
CA LEU A 386 7.09 -16.99 -12.36
C LEU A 386 5.91 -17.85 -12.82
N ALA A 387 5.25 -17.47 -13.91
CA ALA A 387 4.11 -18.20 -14.46
C ALA A 387 4.11 -18.21 -16.00
N ILE A 388 3.57 -19.26 -16.61
CA ILE A 388 3.49 -19.45 -18.06
C ILE A 388 2.11 -18.95 -18.54
N PRO A 389 2.04 -17.91 -19.41
CA PRO A 389 0.79 -17.35 -19.90
C PRO A 389 0.29 -18.02 -21.19
N PHE A 390 -1.02 -18.30 -21.25
CA PHE A 390 -1.73 -18.75 -22.45
C PHE A 390 -2.88 -17.79 -22.76
N TYR A 391 -2.83 -17.10 -23.91
CA TYR A 391 -3.79 -16.03 -24.22
C TYR A 391 -5.19 -16.58 -24.55
N ARG A 392 -6.21 -16.18 -23.78
CA ARG A 392 -7.59 -16.71 -23.83
C ARG A 392 -8.47 -16.05 -24.88
N LEU A 393 -8.33 -14.73 -25.06
CA LEU A 393 -9.31 -13.94 -25.80
C LEU A 393 -9.23 -14.23 -27.31
N HIS A 394 -10.39 -14.32 -27.95
CA HIS A 394 -10.48 -14.35 -29.41
C HIS A 394 -10.30 -12.94 -29.99
N LYS A 395 -9.91 -12.86 -31.26
CA LYS A 395 -9.71 -11.59 -31.99
C LYS A 395 -11.00 -11.09 -32.63
#